data_AF-A0A1G7G6B0-F1
#
_entry.id   AF-A0A1G7G6B0-F1
#
_cell.length_a   1.000
_cell.length_b   1.000
_cell.length_c   1.000
_cell.angle_alpha   90.00
_cell.angle_beta   90.00
_cell.angle_gamma   90.00
#
_symmetry.space_group_name_H-M   'P 1'
#
loop_
_entity.id
_entity.type
_entity.pdbx_description
1 polymer ?
#
loop_
_entity_poly.entity_id
_entity_poly.type
_entity_poly.pdbx_seq_one_letter_code
_entity_poly.pdbx_strand_id
1 'polypeptide(L)'
;MKSVFFICALFLVSFFAQAQTAGLDSAAVIQKDQLFTLAPAENLSVKGQVDAEKNYKKYKGAATGTLIASLVSPLVGLIPAIITSSTTPKLENLGYPDENLFKQADYHNAYTKKAKRIKSGKVWKNWGIGFGVNLVLVLVIAAGQ
;
A
#
# COMPACT_ATOMS: atom_id res chain seq x y z
N MET A 1 -6.58 -37.83 -14.99
CA MET A 1 -6.65 -36.62 -14.14
C MET A 1 -5.40 -35.75 -14.31
N LYS A 2 -5.13 -35.23 -15.51
CA LYS A 2 -3.98 -34.32 -15.76
C LYS A 2 -4.40 -32.93 -16.24
N SER A 3 -5.69 -32.75 -16.57
CA SER A 3 -6.18 -31.53 -17.23
C SER A 3 -6.86 -30.53 -16.28
N VAL A 4 -7.03 -30.86 -15.00
CA VAL A 4 -7.66 -29.94 -14.02
C VAL A 4 -6.61 -29.02 -13.36
N PHE A 5 -5.35 -29.46 -13.29
CA PHE A 5 -4.26 -28.68 -12.67
C PHE A 5 -3.80 -27.47 -13.49
N PHE A 6 -4.05 -27.46 -14.81
CA PHE A 6 -3.66 -26.33 -15.67
C PHE A 6 -4.61 -25.13 -15.57
N ILE A 7 -5.81 -25.31 -15.01
CA ILE A 7 -6.84 -24.25 -14.96
C ILE A 7 -6.68 -23.40 -13.68
N CYS A 8 -6.16 -23.96 -12.59
CA CYS A 8 -5.97 -23.21 -11.34
C CYS A 8 -4.76 -22.26 -11.35
N ALA A 9 -3.78 -22.47 -12.23
CA ALA A 9 -2.60 -21.61 -12.32
C ALA A 9 -2.86 -20.26 -13.04
N LEU A 10 -3.97 -20.13 -13.77
CA LEU A 10 -4.31 -18.92 -14.53
C LEU A 10 -5.30 -17.98 -13.80
N PHE A 11 -5.84 -18.36 -12.64
CA PHE A 11 -6.87 -17.56 -11.95
C PHE A 11 -6.35 -16.62 -10.85
N LEU A 12 -5.08 -16.70 -10.45
CA LEU A 12 -4.52 -15.84 -9.39
C LEU A 12 -3.99 -14.48 -9.87
N VAL A 13 -4.08 -14.16 -11.16
CA VAL A 13 -3.61 -12.88 -11.72
C VAL A 13 -4.75 -11.85 -11.89
N SER A 14 -6.02 -12.26 -11.75
CA SER A 14 -7.17 -11.42 -12.13
C SER A 14 -7.76 -10.53 -11.04
N PHE A 15 -7.21 -10.50 -9.82
CA PHE A 15 -7.78 -9.73 -8.70
C PHE A 15 -7.18 -8.32 -8.50
N PHE A 16 -6.65 -7.70 -9.55
CA PHE A 16 -6.14 -6.31 -9.52
C PHE A 16 -6.89 -5.31 -10.42
N ALA A 17 -8.06 -5.67 -10.95
CA ALA A 17 -8.81 -4.79 -11.86
C ALA A 17 -10.23 -4.48 -11.35
N GLN A 18 -10.33 -3.55 -10.39
CA GLN A 18 -11.53 -2.71 -10.29
C GLN A 18 -11.21 -1.40 -9.55
N ALA A 19 -10.66 -0.45 -10.31
CA ALA A 19 -10.65 0.96 -9.97
C ALA A 19 -10.94 1.76 -11.25
N GLN A 20 -12.20 1.74 -11.67
CA GLN A 20 -12.78 2.70 -12.61
C GLN A 20 -14.12 3.13 -11.98
N THR A 21 -14.15 4.28 -11.31
CA THR A 21 -14.54 5.59 -11.87
C THR A 21 -15.88 5.52 -12.58
N ALA A 22 -16.96 5.73 -11.84
CA ALA A 22 -18.22 6.20 -12.41
C ALA A 22 -18.09 7.72 -12.60
N GLY A 23 -18.00 8.17 -13.86
CA GLY A 23 -18.33 9.54 -14.27
C GLY A 23 -19.84 9.74 -14.14
N LEU A 24 -20.29 10.88 -13.58
CA LEU A 24 -20.62 12.14 -14.28
C LEU A 24 -21.87 12.01 -15.17
N ASP A 25 -23.02 12.31 -14.57
CA ASP A 25 -24.20 12.78 -15.29
C ASP A 25 -24.35 14.30 -15.12
N SER A 26 -24.66 14.93 -16.25
CA SER A 26 -24.70 16.36 -16.48
C SER A 26 -25.86 17.06 -15.78
N ALA A 27 -25.57 18.18 -15.12
CA ALA A 27 -26.48 19.31 -15.06
C ALA A 27 -25.64 20.59 -15.13
N ALA A 28 -25.49 21.12 -16.35
CA ALA A 28 -24.92 22.44 -16.57
C ALA A 28 -25.92 23.49 -16.04
N VAL A 29 -25.63 24.03 -14.85
CA VAL A 29 -26.18 25.31 -14.43
C VAL A 29 -25.08 26.34 -14.68
N ILE A 30 -25.28 27.14 -15.72
CA ILE A 30 -24.50 28.34 -16.00
C ILE A 30 -24.75 29.31 -14.84
N GLN A 31 -23.79 29.44 -13.93
CA GLN A 31 -23.67 30.60 -13.06
C GLN A 31 -22.32 31.24 -13.30
N LYS A 32 -22.33 32.21 -14.21
CA LYS A 32 -21.24 33.15 -14.43
C LYS A 32 -21.34 34.18 -13.31
N ASP A 33 -20.56 34.05 -12.25
CA ASP A 33 -20.38 35.14 -11.30
C ASP A 33 -19.04 35.09 -10.53
N GLN A 34 -18.32 36.23 -10.63
CA GLN A 34 -17.22 36.73 -9.79
C GLN A 34 -15.91 35.90 -9.75
N LEU A 35 -14.87 36.23 -10.53
CA LEU A 35 -13.93 37.35 -10.33
C LEU A 35 -13.25 37.31 -8.93
N PHE A 36 -11.97 36.91 -8.92
CA PHE A 36 -11.08 36.63 -7.78
C PHE A 36 -11.26 35.26 -7.09
N THR A 37 -10.86 34.18 -7.78
CA THR A 37 -10.65 32.89 -7.12
C THR A 37 -9.37 32.99 -6.27
N LEU A 38 -9.51 33.35 -4.99
CA LEU A 38 -8.52 32.93 -4.00
C LEU A 38 -8.39 31.42 -4.18
N ALA A 39 -7.20 30.92 -4.52
CA ALA A 39 -6.97 29.48 -4.63
C ALA A 39 -7.61 28.82 -3.40
N PRO A 40 -8.48 27.79 -3.58
CA PRO A 40 -9.13 27.16 -2.45
C PRO A 40 -8.07 26.81 -1.42
N ALA A 41 -8.26 27.22 -0.16
CA ALA A 41 -7.33 26.88 0.92
C ALA A 41 -7.07 25.38 0.84
N GLU A 42 -5.83 25.02 0.48
CA GLU A 42 -5.50 23.64 0.13
C GLU A 42 -5.79 22.75 1.34
N ASN A 43 -6.57 21.69 1.14
CA ASN A 43 -6.89 20.80 2.24
C ASN A 43 -5.62 20.06 2.69
N LEU A 44 -5.08 20.49 3.82
CA LEU A 44 -3.82 19.99 4.39
C LEU A 44 -3.82 18.46 4.58
N SER A 45 -4.97 17.87 4.88
CA SER A 45 -5.12 16.42 5.00
C SER A 45 -5.00 15.71 3.64
N VAL A 46 -5.61 16.25 2.59
CA VAL A 46 -5.45 15.73 1.23
C VAL A 46 -4.00 15.87 0.77
N LYS A 47 -3.41 17.05 0.99
CA LYS A 47 -2.00 17.31 0.65
C LYS A 47 -1.06 16.34 1.36
N GLY A 48 -1.23 16.15 2.66
CA GLY A 48 -0.42 15.20 3.45
C GLY A 48 -0.53 13.77 2.93
N GLN A 49 -1.71 13.34 2.49
CA GLN A 49 -1.87 12.02 1.87
C GLN A 49 -1.15 11.89 0.52
N VAL A 50 -1.31 12.88 -0.36
CA VAL A 50 -0.68 12.90 -1.69
C VAL A 50 0.84 12.95 -1.55
N ASP A 51 1.35 13.78 -0.65
CA ASP A 51 2.78 13.92 -0.42
C ASP A 51 3.37 12.65 0.20
N ALA A 52 2.65 11.97 1.09
CA ALA A 52 3.09 10.68 1.61
C ALA A 52 3.20 9.62 0.50
N GLU A 53 2.26 9.56 -0.45
CA GLU A 53 2.35 8.63 -1.59
C GLU A 53 3.59 8.88 -2.45
N LYS A 54 3.89 10.15 -2.70
CA LYS A 54 5.03 10.57 -3.52
C LYS A 54 6.36 10.36 -2.80
N ASN A 55 6.46 10.76 -1.54
CA ASN A 55 7.75 10.92 -0.85
C ASN A 55 8.09 9.78 0.12
N TYR A 56 7.11 9.04 0.66
CA TYR A 56 7.42 7.98 1.62
C TYR A 56 8.00 6.72 0.94
N LYS A 57 9.32 6.53 1.06
CA LYS A 57 10.05 5.37 0.47
C LYS A 57 10.77 4.48 1.48
N LYS A 58 10.85 4.86 2.76
CA LYS A 58 11.66 4.17 3.78
C LYS A 58 10.98 2.92 4.39
N TYR A 59 10.05 2.29 3.68
CA TYR A 59 9.44 1.01 4.09
C TYR A 59 10.30 -0.22 3.74
N LYS A 60 11.31 -0.06 2.87
CA LYS A 60 12.05 -1.17 2.24
C LYS A 60 12.69 -2.13 3.25
N GLY A 61 13.28 -1.64 4.34
CA GLY A 61 13.91 -2.49 5.36
C GLY A 61 12.91 -3.43 6.02
N ALA A 62 11.79 -2.90 6.53
CA ALA A 62 10.72 -3.69 7.13
C ALA A 62 10.13 -4.71 6.14
N ALA A 63 9.83 -4.28 4.92
CA ALA A 63 9.24 -5.15 3.91
C ALA A 63 10.21 -6.25 3.43
N THR A 64 11.48 -5.92 3.22
CA THR A 64 12.49 -6.89 2.73
C THR A 64 12.87 -7.88 3.81
N GLY A 65 13.04 -7.42 5.06
CA GLY A 65 13.28 -8.33 6.19
C GLY A 65 12.12 -9.31 6.39
N THR A 66 10.88 -8.83 6.26
CA THR A 66 9.69 -9.70 6.27
C THR A 66 9.72 -10.71 5.13
N LEU A 67 10.06 -10.30 3.91
CA LEU A 67 10.16 -11.22 2.76
C LEU A 67 11.18 -12.34 3.03
N ILE A 68 12.40 -11.98 3.46
CA ILE A 68 13.47 -12.96 3.71
C ILE A 68 13.03 -13.95 4.78
N ALA A 69 12.46 -13.47 5.89
CA ALA A 69 11.96 -14.33 6.96
C ALA A 69 10.81 -15.25 6.46
N SER A 70 9.88 -14.72 5.66
CA SER A 70 8.77 -15.47 5.09
C SER A 70 9.19 -16.51 4.05
N LEU A 71 10.30 -16.30 3.33
CA LEU A 71 10.83 -17.27 2.38
C LEU A 71 11.42 -18.49 3.12
N VAL A 72 12.09 -18.28 4.25
CA VAL A 72 12.59 -19.37 5.11
C VAL A 72 11.44 -20.17 5.70
N SER A 73 10.45 -19.47 6.28
CA SER A 73 9.23 -20.08 6.77
C SER A 73 8.15 -19.00 6.86
N PRO A 74 6.94 -19.20 6.29
CA PRO A 74 5.86 -18.22 6.38
C PRO A 74 5.42 -17.91 7.82
N LEU A 75 5.53 -18.88 8.73
CA LEU A 75 5.24 -18.70 10.16
C LEU A 75 6.27 -17.79 10.85
N VAL A 76 7.56 -18.06 10.66
CA VAL A 76 8.65 -17.18 11.11
C VAL A 76 8.51 -15.77 10.53
N GLY A 77 8.19 -15.64 9.24
CA GLY A 77 7.97 -14.35 8.59
C GLY A 77 6.73 -13.59 9.07
N LEU A 78 5.76 -14.27 9.68
CA LEU A 78 4.56 -13.61 10.22
C LEU A 78 4.90 -12.72 11.43
N ILE A 79 5.89 -13.10 12.23
CA ILE A 79 6.36 -12.33 13.39
C ILE A 79 6.81 -10.91 12.98
N PRO A 80 7.81 -10.72 12.07
CA PRO A 80 8.19 -9.40 11.62
C PRO A 80 7.07 -8.72 10.81
N ALA A 81 6.20 -9.46 10.10
CA ALA A 81 5.06 -8.87 9.41
C ALA A 81 4.12 -8.14 10.37
N ILE A 82 3.74 -8.77 11.48
CA ILE A 82 2.84 -8.20 12.49
C ILE A 82 3.51 -7.00 13.20
N ILE A 83 4.73 -7.20 13.71
CA ILE A 83 5.43 -6.17 14.49
C ILE A 83 5.69 -4.92 13.62
N THR A 84 6.26 -5.11 12.43
CA THR A 84 6.68 -3.97 11.60
C THR A 84 5.52 -3.28 10.89
N SER A 85 4.41 -3.98 10.62
CA SER A 85 3.21 -3.37 10.04
C SER A 85 2.35 -2.63 11.06
N SER A 86 2.41 -2.99 12.34
CA SER A 86 1.61 -2.36 13.40
C SER A 86 2.20 -1.03 13.88
N THR A 87 3.52 -0.87 13.77
CA THR A 87 4.24 0.33 14.22
C THR A 87 4.10 1.50 13.24
N THR A 88 4.09 2.73 13.75
CA THR A 88 4.18 3.94 12.92
C THR A 88 5.62 4.12 12.43
N PRO A 89 5.87 4.62 11.19
CA PRO A 89 7.21 4.98 10.76
C PRO A 89 7.83 6.03 11.69
N LYS A 90 9.12 5.91 12.02
CA LYS A 90 9.85 6.92 12.78
C LYS A 90 9.91 8.24 12.01
N LEU A 91 9.99 9.37 12.72
CA LEU A 91 10.04 10.72 12.14
C LEU A 91 11.17 10.86 11.10
N GLU A 92 12.37 10.40 11.44
CA GLU A 92 13.56 10.35 10.56
C GLU A 92 13.35 9.54 9.26
N ASN A 93 12.36 8.64 9.25
CA ASN A 93 12.03 7.78 8.11
C ASN A 93 10.79 8.25 7.33
N LEU A 94 10.14 9.34 7.74
CA LEU A 94 8.94 9.82 7.05
C LEU A 94 9.27 10.50 5.73
N GLY A 95 10.42 11.19 5.64
CA GLY A 95 10.87 11.86 4.42
C GLY A 95 9.85 12.86 3.88
N TYR A 96 9.19 13.61 4.77
CA TYR A 96 8.23 14.63 4.35
C TYR A 96 8.96 15.79 3.65
N PRO A 97 8.33 16.42 2.64
CA PRO A 97 9.01 17.40 1.78
C PRO A 97 9.16 18.80 2.38
N ASP A 98 8.28 19.20 3.31
CA ASP A 98 8.24 20.54 3.89
C ASP A 98 8.00 20.47 5.40
N GLU A 99 8.97 20.97 6.18
CA GLU A 99 8.91 21.04 7.64
C GLU A 99 7.80 21.95 8.16
N ASN A 100 7.50 23.05 7.48
CA ASN A 100 6.47 24.01 7.90
C ASN A 100 5.07 23.43 7.70
N LEU A 101 4.86 22.65 6.64
CA LEU A 101 3.63 21.86 6.48
C LEU A 101 3.55 20.75 7.54
N PHE A 102 4.66 20.09 7.84
CA PHE A 102 4.69 19.00 8.81
C PHE A 102 4.44 19.45 10.26
N LYS A 103 4.63 20.72 10.58
CA LYS A 103 4.21 21.33 11.86
C LYS A 103 2.70 21.48 12.00
N GLN A 104 1.95 21.46 10.90
CA GLN A 104 0.49 21.61 10.93
C GLN A 104 -0.15 20.25 11.23
N ALA A 105 -1.01 20.20 12.25
CA ALA A 105 -1.54 18.96 12.80
C ALA A 105 -2.28 18.10 11.77
N ASP A 106 -3.10 18.71 10.91
CA ASP A 106 -3.88 17.98 9.90
C ASP A 106 -2.98 17.33 8.83
N TYR A 107 -1.99 18.09 8.35
CA TYR A 107 -1.01 17.57 7.40
C TYR A 107 -0.17 16.46 8.03
N HIS A 108 0.35 16.68 9.24
CA HIS A 108 1.13 15.71 10.01
C HIS A 108 0.40 14.37 10.15
N ASN A 109 -0.85 14.43 10.62
CA ASN A 109 -1.65 13.25 10.91
C ASN A 109 -1.99 12.49 9.61
N ALA A 110 -2.38 13.21 8.57
CA ALA A 110 -2.71 12.63 7.29
C ALA A 110 -1.49 11.97 6.62
N TYR A 111 -0.34 12.66 6.59
CA TYR A 111 0.92 12.15 6.05
C TYR A 111 1.36 10.89 6.78
N THR A 112 1.43 10.95 8.12
CA THR A 112 1.92 9.84 8.95
C THR A 112 1.01 8.62 8.86
N LYS A 113 -0.32 8.82 8.87
CA LYS A 113 -1.31 7.75 8.69
C LYS A 113 -1.16 7.09 7.32
N LYS A 114 -0.99 7.87 6.26
CA LYS A 114 -0.80 7.35 4.91
C LYS A 114 0.53 6.62 4.75
N ALA A 115 1.63 7.16 5.28
CA ALA A 115 2.94 6.50 5.31
C ALA A 115 2.89 5.15 6.04
N LYS A 116 2.22 5.08 7.21
CA LYS A 116 1.96 3.81 7.91
C LYS A 116 1.23 2.81 7.00
N ARG A 117 0.13 3.22 6.37
CA ARG A 117 -0.66 2.36 5.47
C ARG A 117 0.20 1.83 4.30
N ILE A 118 1.04 2.67 3.70
CA ILE A 118 1.97 2.26 2.64
C ILE A 118 2.96 1.22 3.17
N LYS A 119 3.59 1.47 4.33
CA LYS A 119 4.53 0.53 4.96
C LYS A 119 3.87 -0.82 5.21
N SER A 120 2.73 -0.83 5.90
CA SER A 120 2.00 -2.05 6.25
C SER A 120 1.59 -2.83 5.01
N GLY A 121 1.07 -2.16 3.97
CA GLY A 121 0.71 -2.81 2.71
C GLY A 121 1.90 -3.47 2.01
N LYS A 122 3.08 -2.83 2.02
CA LYS A 122 4.29 -3.41 1.43
C LYS A 122 4.81 -4.60 2.24
N VAL A 123 4.74 -4.54 3.57
CA VAL A 123 5.09 -5.63 4.48
C VAL A 123 4.19 -6.85 4.27
N TRP A 124 2.87 -6.67 4.29
CA TRP A 124 1.91 -7.76 4.08
C TRP A 124 2.00 -8.36 2.68
N LYS A 125 2.23 -7.53 1.65
CA LYS A 125 2.49 -8.03 0.30
C LYS A 125 3.72 -8.93 0.27
N ASN A 126 4.82 -8.51 0.89
CA ASN A 126 6.05 -9.29 0.93
C ASN A 126 5.91 -10.59 1.73
N TRP A 127 5.18 -10.56 2.85
CA TRP A 127 4.83 -11.77 3.58
C TRP A 127 4.02 -12.74 2.72
N GLY A 128 3.01 -12.23 2.01
CA GLY A 128 2.16 -13.01 1.10
C GLY A 128 2.94 -13.66 -0.05
N ILE A 129 3.96 -12.99 -0.59
CA ILE A 129 4.89 -13.57 -1.58
C ILE A 129 5.62 -14.77 -0.98
N GLY A 130 6.23 -14.61 0.20
CA GLY A 130 6.96 -15.71 0.85
C GLY A 130 6.06 -16.90 1.20
N PHE A 131 4.82 -16.63 1.64
CA PHE A 131 3.79 -17.66 1.83
C PHE A 131 3.46 -18.38 0.52
N GLY A 132 3.20 -17.64 -0.56
CA GLY A 132 2.89 -18.22 -1.87
C GLY A 132 4.01 -19.11 -2.41
N VAL A 133 5.28 -18.69 -2.28
CA VAL A 133 6.45 -19.49 -2.68
C VAL A 133 6.50 -20.82 -1.92
N ASN A 134 6.34 -20.78 -0.59
CA ASN A 134 6.35 -21.98 0.24
C ASN A 134 5.16 -22.90 -0.08
N LEU A 135 3.98 -22.35 -0.34
CA LEU A 135 2.82 -23.13 -0.72
C LEU A 135 3.04 -23.88 -2.05
N VAL A 136 3.60 -23.20 -3.06
CA VAL A 136 3.95 -23.83 -4.34
C VAL A 136 4.98 -24.94 -4.13
N LEU A 137 6.01 -24.72 -3.31
CA LEU A 137 7.01 -25.73 -3.00
C LEU A 137 6.39 -26.99 -2.38
N VAL A 138 5.51 -26.83 -1.38
CA VAL A 138 4.80 -27.96 -0.75
C VAL A 138 3.95 -28.72 -1.77
N LEU A 139 3.23 -28.01 -2.64
CA LEU A 139 2.40 -28.64 -3.67
C LEU A 139 3.24 -29.44 -4.69
N VAL A 140 4.40 -28.91 -5.11
CA VAL A 140 5.30 -29.62 -6.02
C VAL A 140 5.85 -30.89 -5.37
N ILE A 141 6.28 -30.81 -4.10
CA ILE A 141 6.77 -31.98 -3.36
C ILE A 141 5.66 -33.02 -3.20
N ALA A 142 4.46 -32.59 -2.81
CA ALA A 142 3.33 -33.48 -2.60
C ALA A 142 2.82 -34.13 -3.91
N ALA A 143 2.88 -33.42 -5.04
CA ALA A 143 2.48 -33.96 -6.34
C ALA A 143 3.52 -34.90 -6.97
N GLY A 144 4.76 -34.91 -6.46
CA GLY A 144 5.82 -35.83 -6.87
C GLY A 144 5.85 -37.14 -6.07
N GLN A 145 4.98 -37.29 -5.06
CA GLN A 145 4.74 -38.54 -4.35
C GLN A 145 3.58 -39.32 -4.97
#